data_AF-A0A5N5J0L7-F1
#
_entry.id   AF-A0A5N5J0L7-F1
#
_cell.length_a   1.000
_cell.length_b   1.000
_cell.length_c   1.000
_cell.angle_alpha   90.00
_cell.angle_beta   90.00
_cell.angle_gamma   90.00
#
_symmetry.space_group_name_H-M   'P 1'
#
loop_
_entity.id
_entity.type
_entity.pdbx_description
1 polymer ?
#
loop_
_entity_poly.entity_id
_entity_poly.type
_entity_poly.pdbx_seq_one_letter_code
_entity_poly.pdbx_strand_id
1 'polypeptide(L)'
;MPFVILRQIDDEEELDNVYQVGVHSNANTVEDRPKEEAVQLACTEPDYHIKDMYNDIEEGNFPKRRMCLQVMTPEQAEKFRYNIFDITKTWSHGEFPLQEVGIITLNRNASNYFADYQDAARYRIGPNYQQLRCNAAKNIYSPYQRDGPLRLDGNYGADSDYGELTYKRFGPADVAHNEWVGKVQAYSSDVEDIDWEQPRVLWELFKKNDEDEVFTHNLSGHVNKALPEVQKDTISGPGDRKEARGGSEQVEREHRSQGGATESDCSGDA
;
A
#
# COMPACT_ATOMS: atom_id res chain seq x y z
N MET A 1 -4.44 0.82 1.66
CA MET A 1 -4.58 -0.61 2.04
C MET A 1 -5.45 -1.29 0.98
N PRO A 2 -5.12 -2.50 0.47
CA PRO A 2 -6.05 -3.24 -0.36
C PRO A 2 -7.14 -3.87 0.53
N PHE A 3 -8.38 -3.44 0.36
CA PHE A 3 -9.53 -4.09 0.98
C PHE A 3 -9.75 -5.44 0.30
N VAL A 4 -9.81 -6.52 1.07
CA VAL A 4 -10.12 -7.86 0.56
C VAL A 4 -11.36 -8.33 1.28
N ILE A 5 -12.43 -8.61 0.54
CA ILE A 5 -13.65 -9.18 1.13
C ILE A 5 -13.37 -10.66 1.40
N LEU A 6 -13.34 -11.07 2.67
CA LEU A 6 -13.14 -12.46 3.05
C LEU A 6 -14.45 -13.07 3.59
N ARG A 7 -14.62 -14.37 3.33
CA ARG A 7 -15.74 -15.18 3.79
C ARG A 7 -15.23 -16.11 4.89
N GLN A 8 -15.92 -16.18 6.02
CA GLN A 8 -15.65 -17.20 7.03
C GLN A 8 -16.23 -18.55 6.54
N ILE A 9 -15.49 -19.64 6.75
CA ILE A 9 -15.91 -21.02 6.44
C ILE A 9 -15.96 -21.76 7.76
N ASP A 10 -16.93 -21.44 8.62
CA ASP A 10 -17.26 -22.26 9.78
C ASP A 10 -18.78 -22.40 9.84
N ASP A 11 -19.22 -23.66 9.88
CA ASP A 11 -20.60 -24.14 10.00
C ASP A 11 -21.63 -23.64 8.95
N GLU A 12 -22.41 -24.59 8.40
CA GLU A 12 -23.29 -24.43 7.24
C GLU A 12 -24.45 -23.41 7.42
N GLU A 13 -24.54 -22.68 8.54
CA GLU A 13 -25.67 -21.80 8.88
C GLU A 13 -25.40 -20.28 8.85
N GLU A 14 -24.16 -19.77 8.77
CA GLU A 14 -23.88 -18.30 8.74
C GLU A 14 -23.16 -17.81 7.45
N LEU A 15 -23.48 -18.40 6.30
CA LEU A 15 -22.78 -18.13 5.03
C LEU A 15 -23.21 -16.84 4.30
N ASP A 16 -24.05 -15.99 4.91
CA ASP A 16 -24.75 -14.90 4.22
C ASP A 16 -24.16 -13.50 4.43
N ASN A 17 -23.14 -13.34 5.30
CA ASN A 17 -22.59 -12.03 5.61
C ASN A 17 -21.29 -11.73 4.87
N VAL A 18 -21.26 -10.59 4.18
CA VAL A 18 -20.08 -10.03 3.52
C VAL A 18 -19.41 -9.06 4.48
N TYR A 19 -18.15 -9.31 4.84
CA TYR A 19 -17.41 -8.45 5.76
C TYR A 19 -16.39 -7.56 5.04
N GLN A 20 -16.18 -6.37 5.58
CA GLN A 20 -15.06 -5.51 5.18
C GLN A 20 -13.83 -5.91 5.97
N VAL A 21 -12.71 -6.14 5.29
CA VAL A 21 -11.49 -6.63 5.94
C VAL A 21 -10.27 -5.78 5.59
N GLY A 22 -9.59 -5.34 6.64
CA GLY A 22 -8.24 -4.78 6.57
C GLY A 22 -7.21 -5.89 6.78
N VAL A 23 -6.30 -6.07 5.82
CA VAL A 23 -5.26 -7.10 5.90
C VAL A 23 -3.94 -6.50 6.36
N HIS A 24 -3.34 -7.10 7.39
CA HIS A 24 -2.10 -6.65 8.02
C HIS A 24 -1.03 -7.74 7.95
N SER A 25 0.21 -7.35 7.67
CA SER A 25 1.38 -8.25 7.67
C SER A 25 2.46 -7.74 8.63
N ASN A 26 2.36 -8.16 9.88
CA ASN A 26 3.13 -7.59 10.98
C ASN A 26 4.48 -8.30 11.12
N ALA A 27 5.54 -7.49 11.16
CA ALA A 27 6.86 -7.94 11.59
C ALA A 27 6.93 -8.04 13.13
N ASN A 28 7.95 -8.74 13.61
CA ASN A 28 8.26 -8.74 15.05
C ASN A 28 8.95 -7.44 15.49
N THR A 29 9.73 -6.85 14.60
CA THR A 29 10.42 -5.57 14.78
C THR A 29 10.27 -4.73 13.52
N VAL A 30 10.20 -3.41 13.70
CA VAL A 30 10.30 -2.43 12.62
C VAL A 30 11.57 -1.64 12.91
N GLU A 31 12.48 -1.62 11.94
CA GLU A 31 13.78 -0.95 12.05
C GLU A 31 13.91 0.02 10.89
N ASP A 32 14.12 1.28 11.22
CA ASP A 32 14.27 2.36 10.25
C ASP A 32 15.74 2.78 10.13
N ARG A 33 16.09 3.37 8.97
CA ARG A 33 17.42 3.91 8.72
C ARG A 33 17.40 5.43 8.83
N PRO A 34 18.33 6.06 9.57
CA PRO A 34 18.52 7.51 9.52
C PRO A 34 18.80 7.99 8.10
N LYS A 35 18.42 9.23 7.82
CA LYS A 35 18.55 9.85 6.49
C LYS A 35 19.96 9.78 5.93
N GLU A 36 20.96 10.08 6.75
CA GLU A 36 22.36 10.13 6.32
C GLU A 36 22.87 8.74 5.93
N GLU A 37 22.51 7.70 6.70
CA GLU A 37 22.82 6.31 6.37
C GLU A 37 22.09 5.86 5.10
N ALA A 38 20.80 6.19 4.96
CA ALA A 38 20.01 5.86 3.78
C ALA A 38 20.60 6.49 2.50
N VAL A 39 21.05 7.75 2.57
CA VAL A 39 21.71 8.44 1.45
C VAL A 39 23.05 7.77 1.10
N GLN A 40 23.85 7.38 2.11
CA GLN A 40 25.09 6.67 1.86
C GLN A 40 24.84 5.32 1.18
N LEU A 41 23.91 4.51 1.71
CA LEU A 41 23.55 3.22 1.14
C LEU A 41 23.03 3.35 -0.29
N ALA A 42 22.22 4.37 -0.58
CA ALA A 42 21.74 4.63 -1.94
C ALA A 42 22.89 4.86 -2.95
N CYS A 43 24.05 5.35 -2.50
CA CYS A 43 25.23 5.52 -3.34
C CYS A 43 26.17 4.30 -3.35
N THR A 44 26.38 3.65 -2.20
CA THR A 44 27.39 2.59 -2.06
C THR A 44 26.83 1.20 -2.40
N GLU A 45 25.58 0.93 -2.04
CA GLU A 45 24.89 -0.35 -2.26
C GLU A 45 23.43 -0.11 -2.68
N PRO A 46 23.17 0.29 -3.94
CA PRO A 46 21.82 0.59 -4.41
C PRO A 46 20.85 -0.61 -4.33
N ASP A 47 21.39 -1.84 -4.34
CA ASP A 47 20.64 -3.09 -4.21
C ASP A 47 20.58 -3.62 -2.77
N TYR A 48 20.91 -2.79 -1.76
CA TYR A 48 21.05 -3.18 -0.36
C TYR A 48 19.89 -4.08 0.14
N HIS A 49 18.64 -3.63 -0.03
CA HIS A 49 17.46 -4.39 0.44
C HIS A 49 17.22 -5.70 -0.33
N ILE A 50 17.60 -5.77 -1.61
CA ILE A 50 17.49 -7.00 -2.40
C ILE A 50 18.51 -8.02 -1.89
N LYS A 51 19.75 -7.56 -1.71
CA LYS A 51 20.86 -8.37 -1.20
C LYS A 51 20.59 -8.87 0.22
N ASP A 52 20.08 -8.01 1.09
CA ASP A 52 19.69 -8.32 2.48
C ASP A 52 18.71 -9.50 2.53
N MET A 53 17.55 -9.36 1.87
CA MET A 53 16.53 -10.41 1.82
C MET A 53 17.04 -11.69 1.14
N TYR A 54 17.84 -11.56 0.07
CA TYR A 54 18.40 -12.72 -0.63
C TYR A 54 19.32 -13.54 0.28
N ASN A 55 20.24 -12.86 0.97
CA ASN A 55 21.20 -13.48 1.88
C ASN A 55 20.49 -14.12 3.07
N ASP A 56 19.50 -13.45 3.67
CA ASP A 56 18.69 -14.01 4.75
C ASP A 56 18.07 -15.36 4.36
N ILE A 57 17.54 -15.46 3.14
CA ILE A 57 16.95 -16.71 2.65
C ILE A 57 18.02 -17.77 2.37
N GLU A 58 19.16 -17.42 1.77
CA GLU A 58 20.26 -18.38 1.51
C GLU A 58 20.87 -18.92 2.80
N GLU A 59 20.97 -18.09 3.85
CA GLU A 59 21.51 -18.46 5.16
C GLU A 59 20.49 -19.23 6.02
N GLY A 60 19.24 -19.36 5.57
CA GLY A 60 18.17 -20.04 6.30
C GLY A 60 17.46 -19.17 7.35
N ASN A 61 17.78 -17.87 7.41
CA ASN A 61 17.15 -16.86 8.27
C ASN A 61 15.83 -16.37 7.67
N PHE A 62 14.86 -17.29 7.49
CA PHE A 62 13.64 -17.00 6.76
C PHE A 62 12.78 -15.90 7.41
N PRO A 63 12.53 -14.77 6.71
CA PRO A 63 11.65 -13.72 7.20
C PRO A 63 10.23 -14.25 7.43
N LYS A 64 9.66 -13.91 8.58
CA LYS A 64 8.30 -14.30 8.98
C LYS A 64 7.45 -13.07 9.26
N ARG A 65 6.20 -13.09 8.80
CA ARG A 65 5.20 -12.06 9.07
C ARG A 65 3.93 -12.70 9.62
N ARG A 66 3.40 -12.17 10.72
CA ARG A 66 2.06 -12.53 11.20
C ARG A 66 1.03 -11.88 10.29
N MET A 67 0.14 -12.68 9.74
CA MET A 67 -0.99 -12.21 8.96
C MET A 67 -2.18 -12.02 9.91
N CYS A 68 -2.64 -10.77 10.01
CA CYS A 68 -3.78 -10.40 10.84
C CYS A 68 -4.88 -9.74 9.99
N LEU A 69 -6.13 -9.86 10.44
CA LEU A 69 -7.28 -9.23 9.84
C LEU A 69 -7.97 -8.29 10.84
N GLN A 70 -8.44 -7.14 10.36
CA GLN A 70 -9.50 -6.38 11.04
C GLN A 70 -10.79 -6.63 10.29
N VAL A 71 -11.86 -7.00 10.99
CA VAL A 71 -13.15 -7.36 10.39
C VAL A 71 -14.22 -6.37 10.84
N MET A 72 -14.99 -5.84 9.90
CA MET A 72 -16.11 -4.94 10.14
C MET A 72 -17.38 -5.47 9.45
N THR A 73 -18.50 -5.50 10.17
CA THR A 73 -19.81 -5.89 9.60
C THR A 73 -20.37 -4.79 8.70
N PRO A 74 -21.28 -5.09 7.75
CA PRO A 74 -21.96 -4.08 6.95
C PRO A 74 -22.64 -2.99 7.79
N GLU A 75 -23.34 -3.38 8.86
CA GLU A 75 -24.03 -2.44 9.74
C GLU A 75 -23.07 -1.50 10.49
N GLN A 76 -21.88 -1.99 10.83
CA GLN A 76 -20.82 -1.16 11.44
C GLN A 76 -20.23 -0.21 10.41
N ALA A 77 -20.02 -0.67 9.18
CA ALA A 77 -19.49 0.14 8.09
C ALA A 77 -20.38 1.33 7.72
N GLU A 78 -21.70 1.13 7.67
CA GLU A 78 -22.67 2.21 7.40
C GLU A 78 -22.66 3.31 8.48
N LYS A 79 -22.36 2.93 9.72
CA LYS A 79 -22.34 3.85 10.87
C LYS A 79 -20.92 4.35 11.19
N PHE A 80 -19.91 3.90 10.45
CA PHE A 80 -18.54 4.26 10.74
C PHE A 80 -18.31 5.73 10.38
N ARG A 81 -17.57 6.43 11.25
CA ARG A 81 -17.33 7.87 11.11
C ARG A 81 -16.56 8.25 9.84
N TYR A 82 -15.81 7.31 9.26
CA TYR A 82 -15.07 7.50 8.02
C TYR A 82 -15.71 6.68 6.91
N ASN A 83 -15.58 7.16 5.68
CA ASN A 83 -15.89 6.34 4.51
C ASN A 83 -14.94 5.14 4.48
N ILE A 84 -15.48 3.94 4.57
CA ILE A 84 -14.70 2.69 4.54
C ILE A 84 -13.98 2.45 3.20
N PHE A 85 -14.40 3.12 2.12
CA PHE A 85 -13.75 3.05 0.82
C PHE A 85 -12.66 4.11 0.64
N ASP A 86 -12.48 5.00 1.62
CA ASP A 86 -11.40 5.98 1.61
C ASP A 86 -10.07 5.31 2.01
N ILE A 87 -9.18 5.18 1.03
CA ILE A 87 -7.86 4.56 1.21
C ILE A 87 -6.90 5.37 2.08
N THR A 88 -7.24 6.63 2.40
CA THR A 88 -6.44 7.51 3.26
C THR A 88 -6.71 7.30 4.75
N LYS A 89 -7.74 6.51 5.10
CA LYS A 89 -8.15 6.27 6.48
C LYS A 89 -7.71 4.90 6.99
N THR A 90 -7.36 4.86 8.26
CA THR A 90 -7.07 3.64 9.02
C THR A 90 -8.15 3.36 10.06
N TRP A 91 -8.30 2.09 10.44
CA TRP A 91 -9.24 1.67 11.50
C TRP A 91 -8.48 1.48 12.80
N SER A 92 -8.94 2.12 13.87
CA SER A 92 -8.31 2.00 15.18
C SER A 92 -8.27 0.55 15.65
N HIS A 93 -7.09 0.07 16.05
CA HIS A 93 -6.93 -1.26 16.63
C HIS A 93 -7.70 -1.44 17.96
N GLY A 94 -8.07 -0.34 18.63
CA GLY A 94 -8.89 -0.40 19.84
C GLY A 94 -10.37 -0.66 19.56
N GLU A 95 -10.87 -0.25 18.39
CA GLU A 95 -12.27 -0.45 17.98
C GLU A 95 -12.42 -1.75 17.17
N PHE A 96 -11.47 -2.02 16.28
CA PHE A 96 -11.42 -3.21 15.43
C PHE A 96 -10.11 -3.94 15.68
N PRO A 97 -10.05 -4.89 16.64
CA PRO A 97 -8.82 -5.56 17.01
C PRO A 97 -8.30 -6.47 15.89
N LEU A 98 -6.98 -6.66 15.88
CA LEU A 98 -6.31 -7.57 14.95
C LEU A 98 -6.60 -9.03 15.34
N GLN A 99 -7.12 -9.80 14.39
CA GLN A 99 -7.34 -11.24 14.49
C GLN A 99 -6.25 -11.97 13.72
N GLU A 100 -5.45 -12.80 14.39
CA GLU A 100 -4.39 -13.57 13.73
C GLU A 100 -4.97 -14.74 12.93
N VAL A 101 -4.55 -14.86 11.68
CA VAL A 101 -5.00 -15.91 10.75
C VAL A 101 -3.88 -16.88 10.40
N GLY A 102 -2.62 -16.44 10.46
CA GLY A 102 -1.49 -17.33 10.24
C GLY A 102 -0.17 -16.60 10.06
N ILE A 103 0.83 -17.34 9.60
CA ILE A 103 2.21 -16.84 9.42
C ILE A 103 2.62 -17.03 7.96
N ILE A 104 3.07 -15.95 7.34
CA ILE A 104 3.74 -15.96 6.03
C ILE A 104 5.23 -16.11 6.29
N THR A 105 5.86 -17.14 5.71
CA THR A 105 7.31 -17.36 5.77
C THR A 105 7.90 -17.30 4.37
N LEU A 106 8.88 -16.42 4.15
CA LEU A 106 9.61 -16.32 2.90
C LEU A 106 10.85 -17.23 2.97
N ASN A 107 10.78 -18.40 2.33
CA ASN A 107 11.81 -19.45 2.49
C ASN A 107 12.49 -19.88 1.18
N ARG A 108 12.28 -19.13 0.10
CA ARG A 108 12.88 -19.46 -1.20
C ARG A 108 13.01 -18.22 -2.07
N ASN A 109 14.22 -18.01 -2.58
CA ASN A 109 14.52 -16.94 -3.51
C ASN A 109 13.83 -17.16 -4.86
N ALA A 110 13.40 -16.06 -5.49
CA ALA A 110 12.78 -16.11 -6.80
C ALA A 110 13.83 -16.46 -7.87
N SER A 111 13.53 -17.45 -8.71
CA SER A 111 14.37 -17.77 -9.87
C SER A 111 14.19 -16.76 -11.02
N ASN A 112 13.13 -15.95 -10.98
CA ASN A 112 12.81 -14.89 -11.95
C ASN A 112 11.90 -13.85 -11.28
N TYR A 113 12.22 -12.56 -11.42
CA TYR A 113 11.75 -11.46 -10.56
C TYR A 113 10.45 -10.79 -11.03
N PHE A 114 9.99 -11.01 -12.27
CA PHE A 114 8.94 -10.18 -12.84
C PHE A 114 7.52 -10.67 -12.54
N ALA A 115 6.73 -9.83 -11.86
CA ALA A 115 5.27 -9.93 -11.76
C ALA A 115 4.65 -8.53 -12.01
N ASP A 116 3.48 -8.46 -12.64
CA ASP A 116 2.81 -7.22 -13.04
C ASP A 116 1.28 -7.32 -12.90
N TYR A 117 0.62 -6.15 -12.87
CA TYR A 117 -0.83 -6.01 -12.97
C TYR A 117 -1.34 -6.16 -14.40
N GLN A 118 -2.60 -6.53 -14.61
CA GLN A 118 -3.10 -7.09 -15.89
C GLN A 118 -2.80 -6.24 -17.14
N ASP A 119 -3.05 -4.94 -17.13
CA ASP A 119 -2.84 -4.08 -18.30
C ASP A 119 -1.35 -3.85 -18.58
N ALA A 120 -0.59 -3.49 -17.54
CA ALA A 120 0.86 -3.35 -17.59
C ALA A 120 1.53 -4.66 -18.04
N ALA A 121 1.07 -5.82 -17.55
CA ALA A 121 1.59 -7.13 -17.91
C ALA A 121 1.43 -7.42 -19.40
N ARG A 122 0.27 -7.07 -19.98
CA ARG A 122 0.02 -7.25 -21.42
C ARG A 122 0.96 -6.43 -22.28
N TYR A 123 1.25 -5.19 -21.87
CA TYR A 123 2.18 -4.32 -22.58
C TYR A 123 3.64 -4.72 -22.37
N ARG A 124 4.05 -4.97 -21.12
CA ARG A 124 5.44 -5.24 -20.74
C ARG A 124 5.93 -6.62 -21.14
N ILE A 125 5.08 -7.63 -21.02
CA ILE A 125 5.42 -9.04 -21.26
C ILE A 125 4.73 -9.56 -22.52
N GLY A 126 3.42 -9.33 -22.63
CA GLY A 126 2.61 -9.79 -23.74
C GLY A 126 1.26 -10.36 -23.29
N PRO A 127 0.32 -10.57 -24.22
CA PRO A 127 -1.06 -10.96 -23.89
C PRO A 127 -1.22 -12.36 -23.26
N ASN A 128 -0.18 -13.21 -23.37
CA ASN A 128 -0.14 -14.55 -22.78
C ASN A 128 0.76 -14.65 -21.53
N TYR A 129 1.00 -13.54 -20.82
CA TYR A 129 1.86 -13.47 -19.62
C TYR A 129 1.49 -14.47 -18.51
N GLN A 130 0.21 -14.85 -18.41
CA GLN A 130 -0.31 -15.81 -17.45
C GLN A 130 0.18 -17.25 -17.70
N GLN A 131 0.74 -17.55 -18.87
CA GLN A 131 1.29 -18.88 -19.18
C GLN A 131 2.73 -19.07 -18.70
N LEU A 132 3.39 -17.98 -18.27
CA LEU A 132 4.72 -18.07 -17.67
C LEU A 132 4.67 -18.86 -16.37
N ARG A 133 5.67 -19.72 -16.11
CA ARG A 133 5.66 -20.65 -14.96
C ARG A 133 5.44 -19.97 -13.60
N CYS A 134 5.90 -18.73 -13.43
CA CYS A 134 5.69 -17.94 -12.20
C CYS A 134 4.25 -17.43 -12.04
N ASN A 135 3.54 -17.18 -13.15
CA ASN A 135 2.18 -16.65 -13.19
C ASN A 135 1.11 -17.72 -13.46
N ALA A 136 1.53 -18.90 -13.94
CA ALA A 136 0.65 -20.00 -14.30
C ALA A 136 -0.07 -20.51 -13.06
N ALA A 137 -1.39 -20.35 -13.07
CA ALA A 137 -2.24 -20.98 -12.08
C ALA A 137 -2.17 -22.50 -12.20
N LYS A 138 -2.27 -23.21 -11.06
CA LYS A 138 -2.05 -24.66 -11.03
C LYS A 138 -3.16 -25.46 -11.72
N ASN A 139 -4.42 -25.05 -11.56
CA ASN A 139 -5.59 -25.82 -12.01
C ASN A 139 -6.65 -24.88 -12.62
N ILE A 140 -6.45 -24.46 -13.87
CA ILE A 140 -7.42 -23.61 -14.59
C ILE A 140 -7.71 -24.21 -15.96
N TYR A 141 -9.00 -24.29 -16.29
CA TYR A 141 -9.49 -24.60 -17.64
C TYR A 141 -10.30 -23.41 -18.14
N SER A 142 -9.79 -22.71 -19.15
CA SER A 142 -10.44 -21.54 -19.74
C SER A 142 -10.41 -21.64 -21.27
N PRO A 143 -11.38 -22.36 -21.87
CA PRO A 143 -11.34 -22.63 -23.30
C PRO A 143 -11.67 -21.40 -24.17
N TYR A 144 -12.17 -20.32 -23.60
CA TYR A 144 -12.48 -19.12 -24.38
C TYR A 144 -11.26 -18.24 -24.65
N GLN A 145 -10.19 -18.38 -23.86
CA GLN A 145 -8.96 -17.62 -24.07
C GLN A 145 -8.01 -18.40 -24.98
N ARG A 146 -8.08 -18.12 -26.28
CA ARG A 146 -7.28 -18.73 -27.34
C ARG A 146 -6.26 -17.75 -27.93
N ASP A 147 -5.29 -18.31 -28.66
CA ASP A 147 -4.34 -17.60 -29.53
C ASP A 147 -3.49 -16.54 -28.81
N GLY A 148 -3.08 -15.52 -29.56
CA GLY A 148 -2.18 -14.46 -29.13
C GLY A 148 -0.69 -14.79 -29.35
N PRO A 149 0.17 -13.76 -29.46
CA PRO A 149 1.62 -13.92 -29.50
C PRO A 149 2.13 -14.82 -28.36
N LEU A 150 3.14 -15.65 -28.67
CA LEU A 150 3.83 -16.51 -27.72
C LEU A 150 2.89 -17.40 -26.88
N ARG A 151 1.89 -18.02 -27.52
CA ARG A 151 1.07 -19.07 -26.89
C ARG A 151 1.93 -20.33 -26.66
N LEU A 152 2.06 -20.76 -25.40
CA LEU A 152 2.98 -21.84 -24.97
C LEU A 152 2.29 -23.14 -24.55
N ASP A 153 0.98 -23.13 -24.31
CA ASP A 153 0.23 -24.23 -23.67
C ASP A 153 -0.49 -25.18 -24.66
N GLY A 154 -0.15 -25.12 -25.94
CA GLY A 154 -0.80 -25.93 -26.98
C GLY A 154 -2.19 -25.44 -27.40
N ASN A 155 -2.65 -24.30 -26.85
CA ASN A 155 -3.88 -23.60 -27.26
C ASN A 155 -5.16 -24.46 -27.19
N TYR A 156 -5.18 -25.45 -26.28
CA TYR A 156 -6.25 -26.44 -26.13
C TYR A 156 -6.55 -27.27 -27.40
N GLY A 157 -5.64 -27.31 -28.37
CA GLY A 157 -5.75 -28.16 -29.55
C GLY A 157 -7.05 -27.95 -30.34
N ALA A 158 -7.82 -29.03 -30.51
CA ALA A 158 -9.08 -29.04 -31.25
C ALA A 158 -10.31 -28.83 -30.35
N ASP A 159 -10.12 -28.51 -29.07
CA ASP A 159 -11.22 -28.21 -28.17
C ASP A 159 -12.03 -27.02 -28.71
N SER A 160 -13.35 -27.07 -28.52
CA SER A 160 -14.20 -25.96 -28.94
C SER A 160 -13.88 -24.71 -28.12
N ASP A 161 -13.70 -23.59 -28.81
CA ASP A 161 -13.47 -22.25 -28.28
C ASP A 161 -14.77 -21.48 -28.00
N TYR A 162 -15.92 -22.14 -28.21
CA TYR A 162 -17.27 -21.67 -27.88
C TYR A 162 -18.10 -22.83 -27.28
N GLY A 163 -19.15 -22.51 -26.54
CA GLY A 163 -20.07 -23.50 -25.97
C GLY A 163 -20.33 -23.32 -24.49
N GLU A 164 -21.34 -24.01 -23.96
CA GLU A 164 -21.71 -23.93 -22.55
C GLU A 164 -20.74 -24.75 -21.69
N LEU A 165 -19.99 -24.05 -20.83
CA LEU A 165 -19.27 -24.70 -19.74
C LEU A 165 -20.28 -25.07 -18.65
N THR A 166 -20.37 -26.35 -18.32
CA THR A 166 -21.01 -26.79 -17.07
C THR A 166 -20.04 -26.53 -15.93
N TYR A 167 -20.12 -25.32 -15.36
CA TYR A 167 -19.35 -25.00 -14.17
C TYR A 167 -19.86 -25.83 -13.00
N LYS A 168 -18.98 -26.64 -12.40
CA LYS A 168 -19.28 -27.29 -11.14
C LYS A 168 -19.16 -26.22 -10.05
N ARG A 169 -20.29 -25.65 -9.65
CA ARG A 169 -20.35 -24.61 -8.61
C ARG A 169 -19.76 -25.16 -7.31
N PHE A 170 -18.59 -24.66 -6.92
CA PHE A 170 -18.04 -24.87 -5.59
C PHE A 170 -18.43 -23.66 -4.74
N GLY A 171 -19.27 -23.90 -3.73
CA GLY A 171 -19.72 -22.89 -2.78
C GLY A 171 -21.18 -22.43 -2.97
N PRO A 172 -21.76 -21.74 -1.97
CA PRO A 172 -23.14 -21.25 -1.98
C PRO A 172 -23.50 -20.34 -3.17
N ALA A 173 -24.80 -20.11 -3.35
CA ALA A 173 -25.35 -19.19 -4.34
C ALA A 173 -24.87 -17.74 -4.15
N ASP A 174 -25.11 -16.91 -5.17
CA ASP A 174 -24.72 -15.50 -5.25
C ASP A 174 -25.26 -14.75 -4.03
N VAL A 175 -24.38 -14.37 -3.10
CA VAL A 175 -24.76 -13.54 -1.97
C VAL A 175 -24.69 -12.11 -2.46
N ALA A 176 -25.82 -11.39 -2.46
CA ALA A 176 -25.88 -10.03 -2.98
C ALA A 176 -24.88 -9.13 -2.23
N HIS A 177 -23.92 -8.56 -2.97
CA HIS A 177 -23.00 -7.55 -2.48
C HIS A 177 -23.59 -6.16 -2.77
N ASN A 178 -23.71 -5.30 -1.75
CA ASN A 178 -24.14 -3.88 -1.77
C ASN A 178 -25.18 -3.46 -2.84
N GLU A 179 -26.32 -2.93 -2.42
CA GLU A 179 -27.28 -2.33 -3.36
C GLU A 179 -26.84 -0.91 -3.80
N TRP A 180 -26.74 -0.68 -5.11
CA TRP A 180 -26.36 0.62 -5.67
C TRP A 180 -27.58 1.36 -6.22
N VAL A 181 -27.79 2.59 -5.77
CA VAL A 181 -28.83 3.49 -6.29
C VAL A 181 -28.19 4.83 -6.66
N GLY A 182 -28.29 5.26 -7.92
CA GLY A 182 -27.71 6.54 -8.33
C GLY A 182 -27.69 6.80 -9.84
N LYS A 183 -27.04 7.90 -10.23
CA LYS A 183 -26.71 8.25 -11.62
C LYS A 183 -25.19 8.16 -11.80
N VAL A 184 -24.74 7.89 -13.02
CA VAL A 184 -23.32 7.94 -13.37
C VAL A 184 -22.81 9.37 -13.23
N GLN A 185 -21.78 9.58 -12.41
CA GLN A 185 -21.17 10.88 -12.15
C GLN A 185 -19.66 10.72 -11.97
N ALA A 186 -18.88 11.70 -12.43
CA ALA A 186 -17.49 11.87 -12.00
C ALA A 186 -17.49 12.49 -10.60
N TYR A 187 -17.08 11.72 -9.60
CA TYR A 187 -17.10 12.13 -8.21
C TYR A 187 -15.67 12.29 -7.70
N SER A 188 -15.41 13.42 -7.05
CA SER A 188 -14.27 13.64 -6.17
C SER A 188 -14.83 13.99 -4.81
N SER A 189 -14.36 13.34 -3.76
CA SER A 189 -14.66 13.80 -2.41
C SER A 189 -14.02 15.16 -2.19
N ASP A 190 -14.74 16.05 -1.52
CA ASP A 190 -14.19 17.31 -1.04
C ASP A 190 -13.29 17.04 0.17
N VAL A 191 -12.32 17.93 0.41
CA VAL A 191 -11.47 17.87 1.60
C VAL A 191 -12.21 18.49 2.77
N GLU A 192 -12.44 17.68 3.79
CA GLU A 192 -13.15 18.06 5.01
C GLU A 192 -12.22 18.09 6.22
N ASP A 193 -12.72 18.60 7.35
CA ASP A 193 -11.96 18.68 8.60
C ASP A 193 -11.53 17.30 9.11
N ILE A 194 -12.35 16.29 8.82
CA ILE A 194 -12.14 14.89 9.19
C ILE A 194 -10.90 14.27 8.53
N ASP A 195 -10.48 14.79 7.37
CA ASP A 195 -9.28 14.34 6.67
C ASP A 195 -7.99 14.71 7.41
N TRP A 196 -8.06 15.70 8.30
CA TRP A 196 -6.93 16.18 9.08
C TRP A 196 -6.82 15.53 10.46
N GLU A 197 -7.83 14.78 10.90
CA GLU A 197 -7.82 14.13 12.22
C GLU A 197 -6.71 13.07 12.33
N GLN A 198 -6.66 12.11 11.40
CA GLN A 198 -5.69 11.01 11.47
C GLN A 198 -4.23 11.48 11.32
N PRO A 199 -3.90 12.42 10.41
CA PRO A 199 -2.57 13.03 10.37
C PRO A 199 -2.17 13.71 11.69
N ARG A 200 -3.10 14.38 12.38
CA ARG A 200 -2.82 14.98 13.69
C ARG A 200 -2.55 13.92 14.76
N VAL A 201 -3.34 12.84 14.77
CA VAL A 201 -3.10 11.72 15.69
C VAL A 201 -1.72 11.11 15.44
N LEU A 202 -1.31 10.96 14.18
CA LEU A 202 0.03 10.49 13.82
C LEU A 202 1.13 11.44 14.32
N TRP A 203 0.94 12.76 14.17
CA TRP A 203 1.90 13.75 14.66
C TRP A 203 2.09 13.70 16.17
N GLU A 204 0.99 13.55 16.93
CA GLU A 204 1.07 13.39 18.38
C GLU A 204 1.74 12.06 18.79
N LEU A 205 1.64 11.01 17.96
CA LEU A 205 2.39 9.77 18.16
C LEU A 205 3.90 9.97 17.94
N PHE A 206 4.31 10.72 16.91
CA PHE A 206 5.73 11.02 16.70
C PHE A 206 6.34 11.78 17.88
N LYS A 207 5.65 12.81 18.38
CA LYS A 207 6.10 13.53 19.59
C LYS A 207 6.20 12.61 20.80
N LYS A 208 5.23 11.72 20.98
CA LYS A 208 5.23 10.79 22.11
C LYS A 208 6.40 9.80 22.06
N ASN A 209 6.89 9.49 20.86
CA ASN A 209 7.99 8.58 20.62
C ASN A 209 9.34 9.28 20.44
N ASP A 210 9.41 10.61 20.62
CA ASP A 210 10.61 11.43 20.37
C ASP A 210 11.12 11.32 18.91
N GLU A 211 10.20 11.13 17.95
CA GLU A 211 10.48 10.99 16.51
C GLU A 211 10.10 12.23 15.69
N ASP A 212 9.52 13.25 16.34
CA ASP A 212 9.06 14.49 15.70
C ASP A 212 10.21 15.30 15.11
N GLU A 213 11.36 15.40 15.80
CA GLU A 213 12.56 16.05 15.27
C GLU A 213 13.10 15.35 14.02
N VAL A 214 13.10 14.01 14.00
CA VAL A 214 13.55 13.22 12.85
C VAL A 214 12.63 13.46 11.65
N PHE A 215 11.32 13.46 11.89
CA PHE A 215 10.34 13.79 10.85
C PHE A 215 10.54 15.20 10.31
N THR A 216 10.72 16.20 11.17
CA THR A 216 10.91 17.59 10.76
C THR A 216 12.22 17.79 9.99
N HIS A 217 13.33 17.19 10.41
CA HIS A 217 14.61 17.21 9.68
C HIS A 217 14.52 16.57 8.29
N ASN A 218 13.74 15.50 8.16
CA ASN A 218 13.48 14.84 6.88
C ASN A 218 12.65 15.75 5.98
N LEU A 219 11.57 16.34 6.51
CA LEU A 219 10.68 17.24 5.79
C LEU A 219 11.40 18.52 5.35
N SER A 220 12.08 19.20 6.25
CA SER A 220 12.79 20.46 5.99
C SER A 220 13.86 20.26 4.92
N GLY A 221 14.68 19.21 5.03
CA GLY A 221 15.70 18.92 4.04
C GLY A 221 15.18 18.61 2.63
N HIS A 222 13.91 18.17 2.49
CA HIS A 222 13.28 17.97 1.19
C HIS A 222 12.64 19.28 0.67
N VAL A 223 11.89 19.98 1.53
CA VAL A 223 11.19 21.23 1.19
C VAL A 223 12.16 22.35 0.79
N ASN A 224 13.35 22.40 1.39
CA ASN A 224 14.36 23.43 1.10
C ASN A 224 14.85 23.45 -0.36
N LYS A 225 14.64 22.36 -1.12
CA LYS A 225 15.00 22.27 -2.54
C LYS A 225 13.89 22.80 -3.47
N ALA A 226 12.69 23.04 -2.94
CA ALA A 226 11.55 23.52 -3.71
C ALA A 226 11.63 25.03 -3.94
N LEU A 227 10.81 25.55 -4.86
CA LEU A 227 10.67 26.98 -5.09
C LEU A 227 10.09 27.69 -3.84
N PRO A 228 10.45 28.96 -3.56
CA PRO A 228 9.98 29.67 -2.37
C PRO A 228 8.45 29.74 -2.21
N GLU A 229 7.71 29.81 -3.32
CA GLU A 229 6.25 29.76 -3.30
C GLU A 229 5.72 28.41 -2.80
N VAL A 230 6.30 27.31 -3.26
CA VAL A 230 5.95 25.95 -2.84
C VAL A 230 6.34 25.71 -1.38
N GLN A 231 7.47 26.26 -0.93
CA GLN A 231 7.87 26.20 0.47
C GLN A 231 6.84 26.90 1.36
N LYS A 232 6.43 28.12 0.98
CA LYS A 232 5.43 28.89 1.71
C LYS A 232 4.08 28.18 1.75
N ASP A 233 3.61 27.65 0.63
CA ASP A 233 2.33 26.91 0.56
C ASP A 233 2.37 25.63 1.40
N THR A 234 3.49 24.90 1.40
CA THR A 234 3.69 23.69 2.21
C THR A 234 3.67 24.01 3.70
N ILE A 235 4.34 25.08 4.12
CA ILE A 235 4.45 25.50 5.53
C ILE A 235 3.12 26.08 6.03
N SER A 236 2.43 26.87 5.21
CA SER A 236 1.13 27.45 5.55
C SER A 236 -0.01 26.43 5.58
N GLY A 237 0.17 25.31 4.88
CA GLY A 237 -0.77 24.20 4.82
C GLY A 237 -2.10 24.55 4.14
N PRO A 238 -2.99 23.57 3.91
CA PRO A 238 -4.32 23.83 3.37
C PRO A 238 -5.20 24.50 4.42
N GLY A 239 -5.21 25.83 4.40
CA GLY A 239 -6.15 26.67 5.12
C GLY A 239 -5.71 27.02 6.54
N ASP A 240 -5.65 28.33 6.78
CA ASP A 240 -5.67 29.17 7.99
C ASP A 240 -6.10 28.57 9.36
N ARG A 241 -5.72 27.33 9.67
CA ARG A 241 -6.08 26.61 10.89
C ARG A 241 -4.88 26.60 11.82
N LYS A 242 -5.01 27.36 12.90
CA LYS A 242 -4.00 27.67 13.94
C LYS A 242 -3.23 26.46 14.53
N GLU A 243 -3.66 25.23 14.27
CA GLU A 243 -3.17 24.00 14.91
C GLU A 243 -2.05 23.30 14.12
N ALA A 244 -1.93 23.55 12.80
CA ALA A 244 -0.78 23.08 12.01
C ALA A 244 0.52 23.87 12.29
N ARG A 245 0.43 24.93 13.10
CA ARG A 245 1.52 25.87 13.38
C ARG A 245 2.73 25.25 14.09
N GLY A 246 2.51 24.23 14.92
CA GLY A 246 3.61 23.64 15.71
C GLY A 246 4.70 23.01 14.84
N GLY A 247 4.31 22.23 13.84
CA GLY A 247 5.25 21.62 12.89
C GLY A 247 5.80 22.65 11.89
N SER A 248 4.98 23.60 11.45
CA SER A 248 5.42 24.64 10.51
C SER A 248 6.45 25.58 11.11
N GLU A 249 6.33 25.94 12.39
CA GLU A 249 7.30 26.77 13.13
C GLU A 249 8.65 26.05 13.31
N GLN A 250 8.63 24.74 13.55
CA GLN A 250 9.84 23.93 13.65
C GLN A 250 10.55 23.78 12.30
N VAL A 251 9.78 23.54 11.23
CA VAL A 251 10.30 23.53 9.84
C VAL A 251 10.87 24.90 9.46
N GLU A 252 10.20 26.01 9.79
CA GLU A 252 10.71 27.36 9.54
C GLU A 252 11.99 27.65 10.33
N ARG A 253 12.07 27.20 11.58
CA ARG A 253 13.25 27.37 12.44
C ARG A 253 14.45 26.62 11.86
N GLU A 254 14.25 25.38 11.43
CA GLU A 254 15.29 24.60 10.74
C GLU A 254 15.68 25.21 9.40
N HIS A 255 14.70 25.65 8.60
CA HIS A 255 14.97 26.34 7.33
C HIS A 255 15.85 27.57 7.52
N ARG A 256 15.55 28.42 8.53
CA ARG A 256 16.40 29.59 8.86
C ARG A 256 17.79 29.17 9.34
N SER A 257 17.90 28.08 10.08
CA SER A 257 19.21 27.57 10.55
C SER A 257 20.08 27.01 9.41
N GLN A 258 19.47 26.41 8.38
CA GLN A 258 20.17 25.84 7.23
C GLN A 258 20.46 26.89 6.15
N GLY A 259 19.57 27.88 5.96
CA GLY A 259 19.77 29.00 5.02
C GLY A 259 20.87 29.98 5.42
N GLY A 260 21.25 30.03 6.70
CA GLY A 260 22.36 30.86 7.20
C GLY A 260 23.76 30.34 6.81
N ALA A 261 23.87 29.15 6.20
CA ALA A 261 25.16 28.55 5.83
C ALA A 261 25.61 28.83 4.38
N THR A 262 24.83 29.56 3.58
CA THR A 262 25.11 29.82 2.15
C THR A 262 25.37 31.28 1.78
N GLU A 263 25.45 32.19 2.74
CA GLU A 263 25.84 33.59 2.51
C GLU A 263 27.18 33.90 3.20
N SER A 264 28.27 33.33 2.68
CA SER A 264 29.62 33.88 2.92
C SER A 264 30.28 34.18 1.56
N ASP A 265 30.21 35.46 1.20
CA ASP A 265 31.12 36.21 0.33
C ASP A 265 31.74 35.48 -0.88
N CYS A 266 31.00 35.48 -2.00
CA CYS A 266 31.60 35.55 -3.34
C CYS A 266 31.54 36.99 -3.86
N SER A 267 32.11 37.93 -3.12
CA SER A 267 32.49 39.24 -3.64
C SER A 267 33.96 39.47 -3.31
N GLY A 268 34.82 39.21 -4.29
CA GLY A 268 36.26 39.39 -4.19
C GLY A 268 36.88 39.49 -5.59
N ASP A 269 36.86 40.72 -6.09
CA ASP A 269 37.80 41.37 -7.00
C ASP A 269 38.17 40.77 -8.38
N ALA A 270 37.77 41.56 -9.40
CA ALA A 270 38.39 41.87 -10.70
C ALA A 270 38.57 40.77 -11.77
#